data_AF-H9FI81-F1
#
_entry.id   AF-H9FI81-F1
#
_cell.length_a   1.000
_cell.length_b   1.000
_cell.length_c   1.000
_cell.angle_alpha   90.00
_cell.angle_beta   90.00
_cell.angle_gamma   90.00
#
_symmetry.space_group_name_H-M   'P 1'
#
loop_
_entity.id
_entity.type
_entity.pdbx_description
1 polymer ?
#
loop_
_entity_poly.entity_id
_entity_poly.type
_entity_poly.pdbx_seq_one_letter_code
_entity_poly.pdbx_strand_id
1 'polypeptide(L)'
;WRAQLQPNPPAQLANYEFDVLISAAGGKFVPEGFKVREMRGKLAIGITANFVNGRTVEETQVPEISGVARIYNQSFFQSLLKATGIDLENIVYYKDDTHNFVMTAKKQCLLRLGVLRQF
;
A
#
# COMPACT_ATOMS: atom_id res chain seq x y z
N TRP A 1 -2.22 -35.22 5.29
CA TRP A 1 -3.14 -34.35 4.52
C TRP A 1 -2.61 -34.15 3.11
N ARG A 2 -3.45 -33.74 2.14
CA ARG A 2 -3.05 -33.40 0.75
C ARG A 2 -3.72 -32.09 0.32
N ALA A 3 -3.12 -31.40 -0.65
CA ALA A 3 -3.65 -30.14 -1.20
C ALA A 3 -4.36 -30.36 -2.54
N GLN A 4 -5.48 -29.68 -2.76
CA GLN A 4 -6.10 -29.55 -4.08
C GLN A 4 -5.47 -28.34 -4.79
N LEU A 5 -4.77 -28.59 -5.90
CA LEU A 5 -4.06 -27.55 -6.66
C LEU A 5 -4.70 -27.36 -8.05
N GLN A 6 -4.65 -26.14 -8.58
CA GLN A 6 -5.22 -25.77 -9.88
C GLN A 6 -4.19 -24.99 -10.73
N PRO A 7 -4.29 -25.00 -12.08
CA PRO A 7 -5.31 -25.72 -12.85
C PRO A 7 -5.07 -27.23 -12.97
N ASN A 8 -3.82 -27.69 -13.13
CA ASN A 8 -3.46 -29.12 -13.16
C ASN A 8 -2.03 -29.32 -12.62
N PRO A 9 -1.85 -29.79 -11.37
CA PRO A 9 -0.52 -30.01 -10.80
C PRO A 9 0.14 -31.27 -11.38
N PRO A 10 1.48 -31.32 -11.43
CA PRO A 10 2.21 -32.58 -11.61
C PRO A 10 1.81 -33.62 -10.56
N ALA A 11 1.80 -34.90 -10.94
CA ALA A 11 1.39 -36.00 -10.07
C ALA A 11 2.14 -36.02 -8.72
N GLN A 12 3.42 -35.61 -8.72
CA GLN A 12 4.22 -35.53 -7.50
C GLN A 12 3.66 -34.51 -6.49
N LEU A 13 3.15 -33.37 -6.95
CA LEU A 13 2.54 -32.34 -6.08
C LEU A 13 1.11 -32.72 -5.70
N ALA A 14 0.33 -33.30 -6.62
CA ALA A 14 -1.03 -33.77 -6.36
C ALA A 14 -1.08 -34.86 -5.26
N ASN A 15 -0.04 -35.69 -5.22
CA ASN A 15 0.10 -36.78 -4.26
C ASN A 15 1.00 -36.43 -3.07
N TYR A 16 1.47 -35.18 -2.95
CA TYR A 16 2.31 -34.77 -1.84
C TYR A 16 1.52 -34.74 -0.54
N GLU A 17 1.95 -35.58 0.42
CA GLU A 17 1.38 -35.64 1.75
C GLU A 17 2.16 -34.78 2.74
N PHE A 18 1.42 -34.09 3.60
CA PHE A 18 1.98 -33.26 4.66
C PHE A 18 1.16 -33.36 5.94
N ASP A 19 1.83 -33.17 7.07
CA ASP A 19 1.21 -33.11 8.40
C ASP A 19 1.09 -31.68 8.93
N VAL A 20 1.79 -30.74 8.29
CA VAL A 20 1.81 -29.32 8.66
C VAL A 20 1.53 -28.47 7.43
N LEU A 21 0.60 -27.51 7.59
CA LEU A 21 0.31 -26.48 6.59
C LEU A 21 0.59 -25.10 7.20
N ILE A 22 1.50 -24.36 6.59
CA ILE A 22 1.74 -22.94 6.92
C ILE A 22 1.20 -22.09 5.78
N SER A 23 0.17 -21.29 6.06
CA SER A 23 -0.41 -20.39 5.06
C SER A 23 0.24 -19.00 5.13
N ALA A 24 0.91 -18.60 4.05
CA ALA A 24 1.51 -17.28 3.86
C ALA A 24 0.88 -16.53 2.67
N ALA A 25 -0.43 -16.71 2.46
CA ALA A 25 -1.17 -16.27 1.27
C ALA A 25 -1.55 -14.77 1.24
N GLY A 26 -0.93 -13.96 2.10
CA GLY A 26 -1.22 -12.52 2.22
C GLY A 26 -2.58 -12.22 2.87
N GLY A 27 -2.99 -10.95 2.84
CA GLY A 27 -4.11 -10.44 3.66
C GLY A 27 -5.52 -10.85 3.23
N LYS A 28 -5.69 -11.69 2.19
CA LYS A 28 -7.01 -12.02 1.62
C LYS A 28 -7.39 -13.50 1.70
N PHE A 29 -6.52 -14.35 2.24
CA PHE A 29 -6.79 -15.77 2.36
C PHE A 29 -6.35 -16.28 3.72
N VAL A 30 -7.21 -17.07 4.34
CA VAL A 30 -6.88 -17.82 5.54
C VAL A 30 -7.56 -19.19 5.44
N PRO A 31 -6.90 -20.29 5.85
CA PRO A 31 -7.54 -21.59 5.92
C PRO A 31 -8.78 -21.57 6.82
N GLU A 32 -9.68 -22.52 6.58
CA GLU A 32 -10.85 -22.72 7.44
C GLU A 32 -10.44 -23.00 8.90
N GLY A 33 -11.29 -22.59 9.84
CA GLY A 33 -11.04 -22.74 11.28
C GLY A 33 -10.33 -21.57 11.95
N PHE A 34 -9.72 -20.66 11.18
CA PHE A 34 -9.15 -19.41 11.70
C PHE A 34 -10.21 -18.31 11.82
N LYS A 35 -10.24 -17.60 12.95
CA LYS A 35 -11.09 -16.42 13.15
C LYS A 35 -10.32 -15.15 12.81
N VAL A 36 -10.81 -14.40 11.83
CA VAL A 36 -10.27 -13.06 11.49
C VAL A 36 -10.94 -12.02 12.37
N ARG A 37 -10.15 -11.14 13.01
CA ARG A 37 -10.66 -9.97 13.74
C ARG A 37 -10.59 -8.75 12.82
N GLU A 38 -11.75 -8.21 12.46
CA GLU A 38 -11.86 -6.97 11.69
C GLU A 38 -12.11 -5.78 12.62
N MET A 39 -11.32 -4.72 12.47
CA MET A 39 -11.55 -3.43 13.13
C MET A 39 -11.75 -2.36 12.07
N ARG A 40 -12.89 -1.67 12.11
CA ARG A 40 -13.19 -0.56 11.19
C ARG A 40 -12.92 0.78 11.85
N GLY A 41 -11.92 1.48 11.32
CA GLY A 41 -11.62 2.86 11.68
C GLY A 41 -12.37 3.88 10.83
N LYS A 42 -11.90 5.13 10.87
CA LYS A 42 -12.31 6.16 9.89
C LYS A 42 -11.85 5.76 8.48
N LEU A 43 -12.55 6.25 7.47
CA LEU A 43 -12.14 6.04 6.07
C LEU A 43 -10.73 6.59 5.83
N ALA A 44 -9.84 5.75 5.34
CA ALA A 44 -8.50 6.10 4.90
C ALA A 44 -8.25 5.51 3.50
N ILE A 45 -7.70 6.31 2.59
CA ILE A 45 -7.40 5.89 1.21
C ILE A 45 -5.90 6.07 0.99
N GLY A 46 -5.19 4.95 0.91
CA GLY A 46 -3.76 4.91 0.59
C GLY A 46 -3.53 4.95 -0.92
N ILE A 47 -2.55 5.73 -1.34
CA ILE A 47 -2.06 5.79 -2.73
C ILE A 47 -0.57 5.50 -2.70
N THR A 48 -0.13 4.59 -3.55
CA THR A 48 1.28 4.27 -3.77
C THR A 48 1.70 4.64 -5.19
N ALA A 49 2.84 5.30 -5.36
CA ALA A 49 3.40 5.62 -6.66
C ALA A 49 4.88 5.23 -6.70
N ASN A 50 5.33 4.66 -7.81
CA ASN A 50 6.73 4.34 -8.06
C ASN A 50 7.17 5.08 -9.31
N PHE A 51 8.17 5.95 -9.18
CA PHE A 51 8.81 6.60 -10.31
C PHE A 51 10.19 5.97 -10.56
N VAL A 52 10.65 6.04 -11.80
CA VAL A 52 12.00 5.59 -12.17
C VAL A 52 13.03 6.34 -11.32
N ASN A 53 13.99 5.61 -10.77
CA ASN A 53 15.17 6.18 -10.10
C ASN A 53 16.36 6.06 -11.07
N GLY A 54 16.77 7.18 -11.68
CA GLY A 54 17.92 7.22 -12.59
C GLY A 54 19.27 7.08 -11.87
N ARG A 55 19.27 7.15 -10.54
CA ARG A 55 20.44 7.12 -9.66
C ARG A 55 21.45 8.23 -10.01
N THR A 56 20.97 9.38 -10.49
CA THR A 56 21.84 10.54 -10.70
C THR A 56 22.33 11.10 -9.36
N VAL A 57 23.36 11.94 -9.40
CA VAL A 57 23.87 12.61 -8.20
C VAL A 57 22.76 13.47 -7.58
N GLU A 58 22.02 14.21 -8.40
CA GLU A 58 20.92 15.08 -7.98
C GLU A 58 19.80 14.28 -7.31
N GLU A 59 19.37 13.17 -7.92
CA GLU A 59 18.37 12.26 -7.32
C GLU A 59 18.86 11.71 -5.99
N THR A 60 20.15 11.37 -5.88
CA THR A 60 20.75 10.82 -4.65
C THR A 60 20.81 11.84 -3.51
N GLN A 61 20.90 13.15 -3.80
CA GLN A 61 20.91 14.19 -2.77
C GLN A 61 19.53 14.53 -2.21
N VAL A 62 18.42 14.15 -2.86
CA VAL A 62 17.07 14.42 -2.34
C VAL A 62 16.82 13.60 -1.07
N PRO A 63 16.52 14.20 0.09
CA PRO A 63 16.31 13.45 1.32
C PRO A 63 15.02 12.64 1.27
N GLU A 64 15.05 11.46 1.89
CA GLU A 64 13.85 10.66 2.14
C GLU A 64 12.89 11.35 3.11
N ILE A 65 11.62 10.94 3.08
CA ILE A 65 10.60 11.37 4.04
C ILE A 65 10.15 10.13 4.80
N SER A 66 10.72 9.90 5.98
CA SER A 66 10.53 8.69 6.81
C SER A 66 9.14 8.56 7.48
N GLY A 67 8.17 9.38 7.08
CA GLY A 67 6.82 9.40 7.63
C GLY A 67 6.48 10.75 8.24
N VAL A 68 6.12 11.70 7.39
CA VAL A 68 5.60 12.99 7.84
C VAL A 68 4.07 12.89 7.92
N ALA A 69 3.54 12.99 9.13
CA ALA A 69 2.10 13.05 9.38
C ALA A 69 1.64 14.49 9.61
N ARG A 70 0.41 14.80 9.19
CA ARG A 70 -0.17 16.14 9.26
C ARG A 70 -0.21 16.72 10.65
N ILE A 71 -0.41 15.88 11.67
CA ILE A 71 -0.47 16.30 13.07
C ILE A 71 0.82 17.02 13.48
N TYR A 72 1.97 16.59 12.95
CA TYR A 72 3.28 17.14 13.30
C TYR A 72 3.76 18.24 12.33
N ASN A 73 3.37 18.18 11.06
CA ASN A 73 3.85 19.10 10.01
C ASN A 73 2.71 19.87 9.33
N GLN A 74 1.84 20.51 10.11
CA GLN A 74 0.63 21.15 9.60
C GLN A 74 0.90 22.21 8.54
N SER A 75 1.96 23.01 8.69
CA SER A 75 2.33 24.06 7.74
C SER A 75 2.66 23.51 6.35
N PHE A 76 3.39 22.39 6.29
CA PHE A 76 3.69 21.69 5.04
C PHE A 76 2.42 21.25 4.32
N PHE A 77 1.51 20.54 5.01
CA PHE A 77 0.28 20.05 4.40
C PHE A 77 -0.72 21.15 4.05
N GLN A 78 -0.77 22.23 4.82
CA GLN A 78 -1.56 23.41 4.48
C GLN A 78 -1.02 24.10 3.23
N SER A 79 0.31 24.21 3.11
CA SER A 79 0.97 24.79 1.93
C SER A 79 0.74 23.92 0.69
N LEU A 80 0.89 22.60 0.82
CA LEU A 80 0.58 21.64 -0.24
C LEU A 80 -0.87 21.77 -0.73
N LEU A 81 -1.83 21.80 0.20
CA LEU A 81 -3.24 21.97 -0.10
C LEU A 81 -3.52 23.30 -0.81
N LYS A 82 -2.93 24.40 -0.33
CA LYS A 82 -3.11 25.72 -0.92
C LYS A 82 -2.54 25.80 -2.34
N ALA A 83 -1.38 25.18 -2.56
CA ALA A 83 -0.69 25.24 -3.84
C ALA A 83 -1.28 24.30 -4.92
N THR A 84 -1.78 23.12 -4.52
CA THR A 84 -2.14 22.05 -5.46
C THR A 84 -3.59 21.58 -5.37
N GLY A 85 -4.31 21.95 -4.31
CA GLY A 85 -5.63 21.39 -4.00
C GLY A 85 -5.59 19.98 -3.40
N ILE A 86 -4.40 19.39 -3.21
CA ILE A 86 -4.21 18.04 -2.66
C ILE A 86 -4.24 18.07 -1.13
N ASP A 87 -5.18 17.32 -0.53
CA ASP A 87 -5.37 17.22 0.93
C ASP A 87 -4.93 15.84 1.44
N LEU A 88 -3.75 15.79 2.06
CA LEU A 88 -3.15 14.57 2.63
C LEU A 88 -3.16 14.57 4.16
N GLU A 89 -3.21 13.37 4.73
CA GLU A 89 -3.00 13.10 6.16
C GLU A 89 -1.54 12.72 6.47
N ASN A 90 -0.87 12.04 5.54
CA ASN A 90 0.55 11.70 5.63
C ASN A 90 1.15 11.52 4.23
N ILE A 91 2.47 11.62 4.15
CA ILE A 91 3.26 11.23 2.98
C ILE A 91 4.60 10.62 3.46
N VAL A 92 5.03 9.60 2.73
CA VAL A 92 6.30 8.89 2.89
C VAL A 92 6.98 8.90 1.53
N TYR A 93 8.29 9.09 1.53
CA TYR A 93 9.14 8.96 0.35
C TYR A 93 10.34 8.10 0.72
N TYR A 94 10.50 6.98 0.01
CA TYR A 94 11.69 6.13 0.06
C TYR A 94 12.39 6.15 -1.29
N LYS A 95 13.71 6.13 -1.23
CA LYS A 95 14.59 6.04 -2.37
C LYS A 95 15.26 4.68 -2.36
N ASP A 96 14.71 3.80 -3.16
CA ASP A 96 15.18 2.43 -3.34
C ASP A 96 15.46 2.20 -4.84
N ASP A 97 15.20 1.01 -5.38
CA ASP A 97 15.19 0.74 -6.82
C ASP A 97 14.24 1.65 -7.61
N THR A 98 13.25 2.23 -6.94
CA THR A 98 12.37 3.28 -7.47
C THR A 98 12.27 4.44 -6.49
N HIS A 99 11.82 5.60 -6.97
CA HIS A 99 11.32 6.65 -6.10
C HIS A 99 9.90 6.26 -5.66
N ASN A 100 9.80 5.67 -4.47
CA ASN A 100 8.55 5.16 -3.92
C ASN A 100 7.88 6.20 -3.02
N PHE A 101 6.63 6.51 -3.32
CA PHE A 101 5.78 7.38 -2.50
C PHE A 101 4.58 6.60 -1.98
N VAL A 102 4.28 6.79 -0.70
CA VAL A 102 3.05 6.32 -0.07
C VAL A 102 2.37 7.50 0.60
N MET A 103 1.09 7.71 0.33
CA MET A 103 0.34 8.82 0.93
C MET A 103 -1.09 8.42 1.28
N THR A 104 -1.62 9.04 2.33
CA THR A 104 -3.03 8.90 2.71
C THR A 104 -3.79 10.16 2.32
N ALA A 105 -4.71 10.05 1.37
CA ALA A 105 -5.49 11.16 0.84
C ALA A 105 -6.91 11.17 1.39
N LYS A 106 -7.47 12.37 1.62
CA LYS A 106 -8.87 12.48 2.02
C LYS A 106 -9.80 12.25 0.82
N LYS A 107 -10.87 11.48 1.03
CA LYS A 107 -11.89 11.19 0.00
C LYS A 107 -12.41 12.43 -0.73
N GLN A 108 -12.71 13.50 0.00
CA GLN A 108 -13.25 14.72 -0.60
C GLN A 108 -12.26 15.37 -1.59
N CYS A 109 -10.98 15.31 -1.28
CA CYS A 109 -9.93 15.77 -2.19
C CYS A 109 -9.92 14.93 -3.47
N LEU A 110 -9.97 13.60 -3.35
CA LEU A 110 -9.94 12.70 -4.50
C LEU A 110 -11.17 12.87 -5.41
N LEU A 111 -12.34 13.14 -4.84
CA LEU A 111 -13.55 13.46 -5.61
C LEU A 111 -13.41 14.80 -6.33
N ARG A 112 -13.00 15.86 -5.62
CA ARG A 112 -12.83 17.21 -6.19
C ARG A 112 -11.81 17.24 -7.33
N LEU A 113 -10.75 16.45 -7.22
CA LEU A 113 -9.70 16.32 -8.25
C LEU A 113 -10.06 15.31 -9.35
N GLY A 114 -11.24 14.67 -9.30
CA GLY A 114 -11.70 13.73 -10.33
C GLY A 114 -10.98 12.38 -10.34
N VAL A 115 -10.18 12.07 -9.32
CA VAL A 115 -9.53 10.76 -9.14
C VAL A 115 -10.59 9.69 -8.85
N LEU A 116 -11.56 10.02 -8.01
CA LEU A 116 -12.76 9.22 -7.79
C LEU A 116 -13.92 9.87 -8.54
N ARG A 117 -14.71 9.05 -9.24
CA ARG A 117 -15.99 9.49 -9.84
C ARG A 117 -17.14 9.10 -8.91
N GLN A 118 -18.13 9.97 -8.81
CA GLN A 118 -19.41 9.66 -8.17
C GLN A 118 -20.44 9.51 -9.28
N PHE A 119 -21.04 8.33 -9.37
CA PHE A 119 -22.20 8.04 -10.22
C PHE A 119 -23.47 8.18 -9.40
#